data_AF-A0A068NNF7-F1
#
_entry.id   AF-A0A068NNF7-F1
#
_cell.length_a   1.000
_cell.length_b   1.000
_cell.length_c   1.000
_cell.angle_alpha   90.00
_cell.angle_beta   90.00
_cell.angle_gamma   90.00
#
_symmetry.space_group_name_H-M   'P 1'
#
loop_
_entity.id
_entity.type
_entity.pdbx_description
1 polymer ?
#
loop_
_entity_poly.entity_id
_entity_poly.type
_entity_poly.pdbx_seq_one_letter_code
_entity_poly.pdbx_strand_id
1 'polypeptide(L)'
;MRISDTLKKAAGLFVEIDEPNPEEEFYKAMRSPVAPATDPAVPAAPTPPAPAPKPTPAPRTVEQIVREAPGPNLDEIKVSASQTGPVVSPDGTVDFQAIYKLANLPGCPFDAEQMLELLATLPQELPIETKRATVKVTVNAMSQSTGVNAEAIVADASRKLAALATYAQSFVQQVDQYVSKTELEISALEQEIAKRRQSIEDFKAKQTRVSEACHTESDRLDDVLEFFSLDVAPSKYA
;
A
#
# COMPACT_ATOMS: atom_id res chain seq x y z
N MET A 1 13.00 4.11 -0.23
CA MET A 1 12.87 3.30 -1.47
C MET A 1 11.41 3.36 -1.87
N ARG A 2 11.06 3.83 -3.07
CA ARG A 2 9.64 3.92 -3.49
C ARG A 2 9.17 2.56 -4.02
N ILE A 3 7.91 2.20 -3.78
CA ILE A 3 7.33 0.91 -4.22
C ILE A 3 7.41 0.74 -5.75
N SER A 4 7.36 1.85 -6.49
CA SER A 4 7.57 1.88 -7.94
C SER A 4 8.99 1.49 -8.37
N ASP A 5 10.01 1.73 -7.55
CA ASP A 5 11.39 1.29 -7.82
C ASP A 5 11.52 -0.22 -7.64
N THR A 6 10.83 -0.79 -6.66
CA THR A 6 10.77 -2.25 -6.45
C THR A 6 10.03 -2.96 -7.56
N LEU A 7 8.96 -2.38 -8.13
CA LEU A 7 8.27 -2.96 -9.29
C LEU A 7 9.16 -3.00 -10.54
N LYS A 8 9.84 -1.89 -10.86
CA LYS A 8 10.79 -1.86 -11.99
C LYS A 8 11.93 -2.87 -11.81
N LYS A 9 12.39 -3.06 -10.58
CA LYS A 9 13.44 -4.03 -10.25
C LYS A 9 12.94 -5.48 -10.31
N ALA A 10 11.69 -5.73 -9.91
CA ALA A 10 11.07 -7.04 -9.99
C ALA A 10 10.75 -7.44 -11.45
N ALA A 11 10.36 -6.47 -12.29
CA ALA A 11 10.00 -6.70 -13.68
C ALA A 11 11.21 -7.16 -14.53
N GLY A 12 12.41 -6.63 -14.26
CA GLY A 12 13.67 -7.07 -14.87
C GLY A 12 14.33 -8.30 -14.22
N LEU A 13 13.66 -8.98 -13.28
CA LEU A 13 14.21 -10.17 -12.63
C LEU A 13 14.03 -11.40 -13.54
N PHE A 14 15.12 -12.10 -13.83
CA PHE A 14 15.08 -13.37 -14.56
C PHE A 14 14.74 -14.51 -13.60
N VAL A 15 13.76 -15.34 -13.97
CA VAL A 15 13.42 -16.56 -13.25
C VAL A 15 13.94 -17.74 -14.05
N GLU A 16 14.99 -18.39 -13.55
CA GLU A 16 15.55 -19.60 -14.15
C GLU A 16 14.72 -20.81 -13.68
N ILE A 17 13.78 -21.23 -14.52
CA ILE A 17 12.93 -22.39 -14.25
C ILE A 17 13.54 -23.59 -14.95
N ASP A 18 14.32 -24.35 -14.19
CA ASP A 18 14.77 -25.69 -14.59
C ASP A 18 13.55 -26.62 -14.52
N GLU A 19 12.95 -26.93 -15.68
CA GLU A 19 11.91 -27.95 -15.81
C GLU A 19 12.51 -29.33 -15.51
N PRO A 20 11.98 -30.09 -14.55
CA PRO A 20 12.46 -31.44 -14.30
C PRO A 20 12.10 -32.33 -15.49
N ASN A 21 13.11 -32.86 -16.19
CA ASN A 21 12.92 -33.85 -17.26
C ASN A 21 12.37 -35.15 -16.63
N PRO A 22 11.09 -35.51 -16.85
CA PRO A 22 10.44 -36.63 -16.17
C PRO A 22 11.07 -38.00 -16.51
N GLU A 23 11.89 -38.07 -17.56
CA GLU A 23 12.60 -39.29 -17.94
C GLU A 23 13.76 -39.61 -16.98
N GLU A 24 14.47 -38.62 -16.42
CA GLU A 24 15.65 -38.89 -15.57
C GLU A 24 15.30 -39.50 -14.20
N GLU A 25 14.18 -39.11 -13.59
CA GLU A 25 13.75 -39.70 -12.31
C GLU A 25 13.27 -41.15 -12.47
N PHE A 26 12.66 -41.50 -13.60
CA PHE A 26 12.19 -42.85 -13.88
C PHE A 26 13.37 -43.84 -14.01
N TYR A 27 14.48 -43.43 -14.63
CA TYR A 27 15.69 -44.28 -14.74
C TYR A 27 16.46 -44.39 -13.41
N LYS A 28 16.38 -43.38 -12.54
CA LYS A 28 17.06 -43.40 -11.24
C LYS A 28 16.35 -44.32 -10.24
N ALA A 29 15.03 -44.47 -10.34
CA ALA A 29 14.24 -45.38 -9.52
C ALA A 29 14.40 -46.87 -9.88
N MET A 30 14.80 -47.20 -11.12
CA MET A 30 15.03 -48.60 -11.54
C MET A 30 16.45 -49.12 -11.27
N ARG A 31 17.42 -48.26 -10.94
CA ARG A 31 18.77 -48.70 -10.54
C ARG A 31 18.82 -49.02 -9.05
N SER A 32 18.23 -50.15 -8.67
CA SER A 32 18.52 -50.78 -7.38
C SER A 32 19.93 -51.42 -7.41
N PRO A 33 20.72 -51.31 -6.32
CA PRO A 33 22.05 -51.91 -6.24
C PRO A 33 21.90 -53.41 -5.95
N VAL A 34 22.07 -54.26 -6.97
CA VAL A 34 22.26 -55.70 -6.79
C VAL A 34 23.75 -55.94 -6.48
N ALA A 35 24.01 -56.60 -5.36
CA ALA A 35 25.36 -56.96 -4.89
C ALA A 35 26.07 -57.92 -5.88
N PRO A 36 27.41 -57.87 -5.99
CA PRO A 36 28.14 -58.63 -7.01
C PRO A 36 28.37 -60.07 -6.57
N ALA A 37 27.79 -61.02 -7.31
CA ALA A 37 28.26 -62.40 -7.36
C ALA A 37 29.23 -62.54 -8.54
N THR A 38 30.32 -63.26 -8.30
CA THR A 38 31.46 -63.55 -9.18
C THR A 38 31.11 -64.46 -10.38
N ASP A 39 31.96 -64.38 -11.43
CA ASP A 39 32.06 -65.20 -12.67
C ASP A 39 31.29 -64.74 -13.94
N PRO A 40 31.72 -65.15 -15.16
CA PRO A 40 32.95 -64.76 -15.84
C PRO A 40 32.67 -64.03 -17.18
N ALA A 41 33.74 -63.49 -17.79
CA ALA A 41 33.74 -62.60 -18.95
C ALA A 41 32.80 -62.99 -20.12
N VAL A 42 31.80 -62.13 -20.35
CA VAL A 42 30.96 -62.10 -21.56
C VAL A 42 31.50 -61.00 -22.49
N PRO A 43 31.65 -61.23 -23.80
CA PRO A 43 32.14 -60.22 -24.74
C PRO A 43 31.17 -59.02 -24.83
N ALA A 44 31.74 -57.83 -24.69
CA ALA A 44 31.04 -56.56 -24.66
C ALA A 44 30.29 -56.29 -25.98
N ALA A 45 28.97 -56.21 -25.90
CA ALA A 45 28.14 -55.68 -26.97
C ALA A 45 28.35 -54.15 -27.09
N PRO A 46 28.32 -53.59 -28.31
CA PRO A 46 28.49 -52.16 -28.55
C PRO A 46 27.37 -51.37 -27.87
N THR A 47 27.77 -50.41 -27.04
CA THR A 47 26.88 -49.49 -26.33
C THR A 47 26.17 -48.60 -27.35
N PRO A 48 24.83 -48.46 -27.30
CA PRO A 48 24.13 -47.53 -28.17
C PRO A 48 24.57 -46.09 -27.89
N PRO A 49 24.66 -45.23 -28.93
CA PRO A 49 25.07 -43.84 -28.78
C PRO A 49 24.14 -43.10 -27.83
N ALA A 50 24.74 -42.34 -26.90
CA ALA A 50 24.02 -41.53 -25.94
C ALA A 50 23.03 -40.57 -26.67
N PRO A 51 21.76 -40.51 -26.24
CA PRO A 51 20.80 -39.57 -26.81
C PRO A 51 21.29 -38.14 -26.58
N ALA A 52 21.20 -37.31 -27.62
CA ALA A 52 21.59 -35.91 -27.57
C ALA A 52 20.81 -35.17 -26.45
N PRO A 53 21.46 -34.30 -25.67
CA PRO A 53 20.80 -33.52 -24.62
C PRO A 53 19.68 -32.67 -25.24
N LYS A 54 18.46 -32.80 -24.70
CA LYS A 54 17.31 -31.95 -25.06
C LYS A 54 17.68 -30.48 -24.75
N PRO A 55 17.35 -29.52 -25.63
CA PRO A 55 17.66 -28.12 -25.41
C PRO A 55 16.96 -27.58 -24.16
N THR A 56 17.73 -27.01 -23.24
CA THR A 56 17.22 -26.35 -22.03
C THR A 56 16.34 -25.15 -22.43
N PRO A 57 15.11 -25.01 -21.90
CA PRO A 57 14.27 -23.86 -22.19
C PRO A 57 14.94 -22.55 -21.74
N ALA A 58 14.81 -21.50 -22.56
CA ALA A 58 15.40 -20.20 -22.25
C ALA A 58 14.73 -19.55 -21.02
N PRO A 59 15.49 -18.80 -20.19
CA PRO A 59 14.95 -18.15 -19.01
C PRO A 59 13.88 -17.12 -19.38
N ARG A 60 12.75 -17.14 -18.67
CA ARG A 60 11.62 -16.22 -18.86
C ARG A 60 11.71 -15.05 -17.89
N THR A 61 11.20 -13.90 -18.32
CA THR A 61 11.09 -12.70 -17.47
C THR A 61 9.77 -12.69 -16.70
N VAL A 62 9.73 -11.98 -15.56
CA VAL A 62 8.50 -11.83 -14.76
C VAL A 62 7.36 -11.22 -15.58
N GLU A 63 7.67 -10.26 -16.46
CA GLU A 63 6.68 -9.62 -17.34
C GLU A 63 6.06 -10.60 -18.33
N GLN A 64 6.87 -11.50 -18.91
CA GLN A 64 6.39 -12.58 -19.79
C GLN A 64 5.51 -13.55 -19.02
N ILE A 65 5.95 -13.98 -17.82
CA ILE A 65 5.19 -14.89 -16.95
C ILE A 65 3.82 -14.29 -16.61
N VAL A 66 3.76 -13.01 -16.22
CA VAL A 66 2.50 -12.35 -15.86
C VAL A 66 1.58 -12.21 -17.08
N ARG A 67 2.13 -11.94 -18.26
CA ARG A 67 1.36 -11.80 -19.52
C ARG A 67 0.77 -13.13 -20.00
N GLU A 68 1.48 -14.23 -19.80
CA GLU A 68 1.01 -15.57 -20.17
C GLU A 68 0.02 -16.16 -19.14
N ALA A 69 0.15 -15.76 -17.87
CA ALA A 69 -0.71 -16.25 -16.79
C ALA A 69 -2.15 -15.68 -16.89
N PRO A 70 -3.19 -16.48 -16.61
CA PRO A 70 -4.58 -16.02 -16.63
C PRO A 70 -4.81 -14.91 -15.60
N GLY A 71 -5.42 -13.80 -16.00
CA GLY A 71 -5.75 -12.66 -15.14
C GLY A 71 -5.33 -11.30 -15.72
N PRO A 72 -5.51 -10.20 -14.97
CA PRO A 72 -5.19 -8.85 -15.45
C PRO A 72 -3.68 -8.66 -15.62
N ASN A 73 -3.30 -7.88 -16.63
CA ASN A 73 -1.91 -7.44 -16.80
C ASN A 73 -1.54 -6.38 -15.75
N LEU A 74 -0.24 -6.19 -15.50
CA LEU A 74 0.24 -5.23 -14.50
C LEU A 74 -0.28 -3.80 -14.74
N ASP A 75 -0.41 -3.38 -16.01
CA ASP A 75 -0.89 -2.05 -16.39
C ASP A 75 -2.42 -1.87 -16.27
N GLU A 76 -3.16 -2.98 -16.19
CA GLU A 76 -4.61 -3.00 -16.10
C GLU A 76 -5.09 -2.90 -14.63
N ILE A 77 -4.19 -3.15 -13.67
CA ILE A 77 -4.49 -3.12 -12.24
C ILE A 77 -4.64 -1.67 -11.79
N LYS A 78 -5.90 -1.21 -11.76
CA LYS A 78 -6.30 0.10 -11.27
C LYS A 78 -7.01 -0.04 -9.95
N VAL A 79 -6.32 0.31 -8.86
CA VAL A 79 -6.90 0.37 -7.53
C VAL A 79 -7.18 1.82 -7.18
N SER A 80 -8.43 2.13 -6.85
CA SER A 80 -8.81 3.46 -6.38
C SER A 80 -9.17 3.41 -4.90
N ALA A 81 -8.49 4.22 -4.07
CA ALA A 81 -8.75 4.32 -2.64
C ALA A 81 -10.17 4.83 -2.29
N SER A 82 -10.94 5.35 -3.25
CA SER A 82 -12.29 5.88 -3.03
C SER A 82 -13.43 4.87 -3.18
N GLN A 83 -13.18 3.64 -3.68
CA GLN A 83 -14.27 2.84 -4.24
C GLN A 83 -15.03 1.90 -3.29
N THR A 84 -14.49 1.40 -2.18
CA THR A 84 -15.29 0.54 -1.27
C THR A 84 -14.61 0.31 0.08
N GLY A 85 -15.29 0.70 1.17
CA GLY A 85 -14.93 0.35 2.55
C GLY A 85 -13.63 0.97 3.09
N PRO A 86 -13.45 1.03 4.42
CA PRO A 86 -12.19 1.45 5.02
C PRO A 86 -11.14 0.35 4.84
N VAL A 87 -10.26 0.53 3.85
CA VAL A 87 -9.04 -0.30 3.68
C VAL A 87 -8.01 0.01 4.76
N VAL A 88 -8.00 1.26 5.21
CA VAL A 88 -7.17 1.73 6.33
C VAL A 88 -8.11 1.91 7.51
N SER A 89 -7.84 1.16 8.57
CA SER A 89 -8.54 1.30 9.84
C SER A 89 -8.18 2.62 10.53
N PRO A 90 -9.01 3.12 11.46
CA PRO A 90 -8.71 4.36 12.20
C PRO A 90 -7.40 4.32 13.00
N ASP A 91 -6.90 3.14 13.33
CA ASP A 91 -5.61 2.91 14.00
C ASP A 91 -4.40 2.93 13.04
N GLY A 92 -4.63 3.11 11.74
CA GLY A 92 -3.61 3.09 10.70
C GLY A 92 -3.23 1.70 10.21
N THR A 93 -3.90 0.63 10.67
CA THR A 93 -3.70 -0.72 10.12
C THR A 93 -4.28 -0.83 8.71
N VAL A 94 -3.59 -1.54 7.82
CA VAL A 94 -3.96 -1.71 6.42
C VAL A 94 -4.47 -3.13 6.19
N ASP A 95 -5.68 -3.25 5.65
CA ASP A 95 -6.21 -4.53 5.20
C ASP A 95 -5.74 -4.82 3.76
N PHE A 96 -4.65 -5.58 3.64
CA PHE A 96 -4.11 -5.99 2.34
C PHE A 96 -5.08 -6.85 1.52
N GLN A 97 -5.90 -7.67 2.18
CA GLN A 97 -6.88 -8.51 1.50
C GLN A 97 -7.99 -7.66 0.86
N ALA A 98 -8.38 -6.56 1.52
CA ALA A 98 -9.27 -5.59 0.92
C ALA A 98 -8.65 -4.94 -0.33
N ILE A 99 -7.35 -4.59 -0.30
CA ILE A 99 -6.64 -4.03 -1.47
C ILE A 99 -6.64 -5.03 -2.64
N TYR A 100 -6.35 -6.30 -2.38
CA TYR A 100 -6.33 -7.33 -3.42
C TYR A 100 -7.72 -7.58 -4.02
N LYS A 101 -8.78 -7.52 -3.21
CA LYS A 101 -10.18 -7.60 -3.67
C LYS A 101 -10.56 -6.39 -4.52
N LEU A 102 -10.17 -5.17 -4.11
CA LEU A 102 -10.38 -3.95 -4.90
C LEU A 102 -9.68 -4.00 -6.26
N ALA A 103 -8.50 -4.63 -6.30
CA ALA A 103 -7.74 -4.85 -7.53
C ALA A 103 -8.31 -5.97 -8.42
N ASN A 104 -9.37 -6.66 -7.98
CA ASN A 104 -9.99 -7.79 -8.67
C ASN A 104 -8.97 -8.87 -9.08
N LEU A 105 -8.03 -9.17 -8.17
CA LEU A 105 -7.01 -10.18 -8.43
C LEU A 105 -7.65 -11.58 -8.44
N PRO A 106 -7.22 -12.47 -9.35
CA PRO A 106 -7.73 -13.84 -9.39
C PRO A 106 -7.29 -14.59 -8.13
N GLY A 107 -8.20 -15.38 -7.55
CA GLY A 107 -7.84 -16.29 -6.46
C GLY A 107 -6.91 -17.40 -6.96
N CYS A 108 -5.85 -17.68 -6.20
CA CYS A 108 -4.94 -18.80 -6.45
C CYS A 108 -5.10 -19.85 -5.34
N PRO A 109 -5.10 -21.16 -5.65
CA PRO A 109 -5.15 -22.20 -4.63
C PRO A 109 -3.93 -22.22 -3.71
N PHE A 110 -2.78 -21.75 -4.21
CA PHE A 110 -1.59 -21.48 -3.41
C PHE A 110 -0.98 -20.14 -3.82
N ASP A 111 -1.22 -19.11 -3.02
CA ASP A 111 -0.92 -17.73 -3.36
C ASP A 111 0.42 -17.23 -2.79
N ALA A 112 0.81 -16.00 -3.13
CA ALA A 112 2.06 -15.41 -2.67
C ALA A 112 2.13 -15.23 -1.14
N GLU A 113 1.00 -15.07 -0.44
CA GLU A 113 0.99 -14.90 1.01
C GLU A 113 1.26 -16.24 1.70
N GLN A 114 0.64 -17.31 1.21
CA GLN A 114 0.94 -18.68 1.67
C GLN A 114 2.39 -19.09 1.37
N MET A 115 2.96 -18.61 0.27
CA MET A 115 4.39 -18.77 -0.01
C MET A 115 5.27 -18.02 1.00
N LEU A 116 4.89 -16.80 1.41
CA LEU A 116 5.59 -16.07 2.48
C LEU A 116 5.50 -16.80 3.82
N GLU A 117 4.34 -17.36 4.17
CA GLU A 117 4.18 -18.21 5.35
C GLU A 117 5.10 -19.42 5.30
N LEU A 118 5.14 -20.14 4.17
CA LEU A 118 6.04 -21.27 3.97
C LEU A 118 7.51 -20.87 4.15
N LEU A 119 7.92 -19.74 3.55
CA LEU A 119 9.27 -19.20 3.73
C LEU A 119 9.59 -18.87 5.19
N ALA A 120 8.60 -18.37 5.95
CA ALA A 120 8.74 -18.07 7.37
C ALA A 120 8.88 -19.33 8.25
N THR A 121 8.38 -20.48 7.79
CA THR A 121 8.57 -21.77 8.50
C THR A 121 9.99 -22.33 8.37
N LEU A 122 10.77 -21.88 7.37
CA LEU A 122 12.13 -22.34 7.16
C LEU A 122 13.09 -21.70 8.19
N PRO A 123 14.06 -22.47 8.75
CA PRO A 123 15.03 -21.92 9.68
C PRO A 123 15.78 -20.70 9.10
N GLN A 124 15.85 -19.62 9.87
CA GLN A 124 16.42 -18.36 9.40
C GLN A 124 17.91 -18.48 9.06
N GLU A 125 18.65 -19.37 9.74
CA GLU A 125 20.08 -19.60 9.53
C GLU A 125 20.44 -20.38 8.26
N LEU A 126 19.45 -20.95 7.56
CA LEU A 126 19.75 -21.68 6.32
C LEU A 126 20.30 -20.74 5.23
N PRO A 127 21.34 -21.17 4.49
CA PRO A 127 21.80 -20.45 3.31
C PRO A 127 20.66 -20.24 2.31
N ILE A 128 20.67 -19.09 1.63
CA ILE A 128 19.60 -18.71 0.69
C ILE A 128 19.45 -19.72 -0.46
N GLU A 129 20.54 -20.34 -0.89
CA GLU A 129 20.54 -21.37 -1.93
C GLU A 129 19.79 -22.62 -1.46
N THR A 130 20.02 -23.06 -0.22
CA THR A 130 19.30 -24.17 0.39
C THR A 130 17.82 -23.85 0.53
N LYS A 131 17.47 -22.63 0.99
CA LYS A 131 16.06 -22.19 1.08
C LYS A 131 15.38 -22.25 -0.29
N ARG A 132 16.02 -21.73 -1.34
CA ARG A 132 15.49 -21.78 -2.71
C ARG A 132 15.31 -23.22 -3.20
N ALA A 133 16.30 -24.08 -2.98
CA ALA A 133 16.23 -25.48 -3.38
C ALA A 133 15.08 -26.21 -2.69
N THR A 134 14.93 -26.03 -1.37
CA THR A 134 13.82 -26.60 -0.59
C THR A 134 12.47 -26.11 -1.12
N VAL A 135 12.30 -24.80 -1.29
CA VAL A 135 11.05 -24.21 -1.81
C VAL A 135 10.74 -24.72 -3.22
N LYS A 136 11.75 -24.80 -4.10
CA LYS A 136 11.58 -25.32 -5.47
C LYS A 136 11.07 -26.77 -5.45
N VAL A 137 11.67 -27.63 -4.63
CA VAL A 137 11.23 -29.03 -4.49
C VAL A 137 9.79 -29.09 -3.95
N THR A 138 9.47 -28.30 -2.92
CA THR A 138 8.13 -28.27 -2.33
C THR A 138 7.07 -27.81 -3.34
N VAL A 139 7.33 -26.72 -4.05
CA VAL A 139 6.41 -26.21 -5.10
C VAL A 139 6.27 -27.21 -6.24
N ASN A 140 7.35 -27.84 -6.69
CA ASN A 140 7.28 -28.86 -7.75
C ASN A 140 6.44 -30.08 -7.32
N ALA A 141 6.56 -30.52 -6.07
CA ALA A 141 5.72 -31.60 -5.52
C ALA A 141 4.24 -31.17 -5.44
N MET A 142 3.96 -29.93 -5.04
CA MET A 142 2.60 -29.37 -5.03
C MET A 142 2.02 -29.22 -6.44
N SER A 143 2.84 -28.88 -7.43
CA SER A 143 2.42 -28.72 -8.82
C SER A 143 1.77 -29.97 -9.38
N GLN A 144 2.27 -31.15 -9.03
CA GLN A 144 1.72 -32.43 -9.50
C GLN A 144 0.35 -32.76 -8.91
N SER A 145 0.04 -32.25 -7.71
CA SER A 145 -1.17 -32.61 -6.96
C SER A 145 -2.26 -31.55 -7.04
N THR A 146 -1.89 -30.27 -7.13
CA THR A 146 -2.81 -29.12 -7.03
C THR A 146 -2.80 -28.23 -8.27
N GLY A 147 -1.92 -28.50 -9.24
CA GLY A 147 -1.75 -27.66 -10.43
C GLY A 147 -1.08 -26.32 -10.15
N VAL A 148 -0.54 -26.11 -8.95
CA VAL A 148 0.19 -24.90 -8.57
C VAL A 148 1.55 -24.89 -9.23
N ASN A 149 1.79 -23.95 -10.15
CA ASN A 149 3.11 -23.75 -10.76
C ASN A 149 3.82 -22.55 -10.11
N ALA A 150 5.16 -22.57 -10.11
CA ALA A 150 5.97 -21.45 -9.63
C ALA A 150 5.65 -20.15 -10.40
N GLU A 151 5.32 -20.27 -11.70
CA GLU A 151 4.93 -19.15 -12.55
C GLU A 151 3.65 -18.45 -12.06
N ALA A 152 2.61 -19.17 -11.62
CA ALA A 152 1.40 -18.53 -11.09
C ALA A 152 1.67 -17.82 -9.76
N ILE A 153 2.54 -18.36 -8.90
CA ILE A 153 2.91 -17.70 -7.64
C ILE A 153 3.65 -16.39 -7.95
N VAL A 154 4.58 -16.41 -8.91
CA VAL A 154 5.30 -15.21 -9.35
C VAL A 154 4.35 -14.20 -9.99
N ALA A 155 3.39 -14.66 -10.80
CA ALA A 155 2.40 -13.79 -11.40
C ALA A 155 1.48 -13.15 -10.35
N ASP A 156 1.00 -13.93 -9.37
CA ASP A 156 0.20 -13.45 -8.24
C ASP A 156 0.96 -12.40 -7.41
N ALA A 157 2.20 -12.70 -7.02
CA ALA A 157 3.05 -11.77 -6.27
C ALA A 157 3.25 -10.45 -7.03
N SER A 158 3.50 -10.52 -8.35
CA SER A 158 3.70 -9.34 -9.19
C SER A 158 2.44 -8.49 -9.30
N ARG A 159 1.27 -9.12 -9.44
CA ARG A 159 -0.04 -8.43 -9.47
C ARG A 159 -0.38 -7.81 -8.12
N LYS A 160 -0.12 -8.50 -7.00
CA LYS A 160 -0.28 -7.96 -5.64
C LYS A 160 0.61 -6.75 -5.42
N LEU A 161 1.89 -6.80 -5.83
CA LEU A 161 2.78 -5.63 -5.75
C LEU A 161 2.29 -4.45 -6.60
N ALA A 162 1.78 -4.71 -7.80
CA ALA A 162 1.18 -3.68 -8.64
C ALA A 162 -0.06 -3.05 -7.99
N ALA A 163 -0.94 -3.88 -7.42
CA ALA A 163 -2.12 -3.43 -6.68
C ALA A 163 -1.74 -2.53 -5.50
N LEU A 164 -0.74 -2.93 -4.70
CA LEU A 164 -0.25 -2.14 -3.56
C LEU A 164 0.36 -0.80 -4.02
N ALA A 165 1.12 -0.79 -5.11
CA ALA A 165 1.72 0.43 -5.65
C ALA A 165 0.65 1.42 -6.13
N THR A 166 -0.32 0.94 -6.91
CA THR A 166 -1.41 1.76 -7.41
C THR A 166 -2.29 2.26 -6.27
N TYR A 167 -2.58 1.42 -5.28
CA TYR A 167 -3.32 1.82 -4.08
C TYR A 167 -2.58 2.93 -3.33
N ALA A 168 -1.29 2.73 -3.01
CA ALA A 168 -0.48 3.72 -2.31
C ALA A 168 -0.44 5.07 -3.06
N GLN A 169 -0.30 5.05 -4.39
CA GLN A 169 -0.33 6.26 -5.20
C GLN A 169 -1.69 6.96 -5.14
N SER A 170 -2.79 6.21 -5.28
CA SER A 170 -4.14 6.79 -5.21
C SER A 170 -4.45 7.35 -3.81
N PHE A 171 -3.97 6.70 -2.76
CA PHE A 171 -4.13 7.16 -1.38
C PHE A 171 -3.39 8.47 -1.15
N VAL A 172 -2.14 8.61 -1.62
CA VAL A 172 -1.39 9.89 -1.55
C VAL A 172 -2.17 11.00 -2.25
N GLN A 173 -2.68 10.75 -3.46
CA GLN A 173 -3.48 11.76 -4.18
C GLN A 173 -4.76 12.15 -3.41
N GLN A 174 -5.41 11.19 -2.77
CA GLN A 174 -6.61 11.44 -1.95
C GLN A 174 -6.27 12.30 -0.72
N VAL A 175 -5.16 11.99 -0.03
CA VAL A 175 -4.69 12.80 1.10
C VAL A 175 -4.33 14.21 0.64
N ASP A 176 -3.58 14.38 -0.46
CA ASP A 176 -3.20 15.69 -0.98
C ASP A 176 -4.43 16.54 -1.35
N GLN A 177 -5.45 15.93 -1.97
CA GLN A 177 -6.72 16.60 -2.28
C GLN A 177 -7.46 17.02 -1.00
N TYR A 178 -7.52 16.14 -0.01
CA TYR A 178 -8.16 16.45 1.26
C TYR A 178 -7.44 17.60 1.99
N VAL A 179 -6.12 17.52 2.10
CA VAL A 179 -5.28 18.57 2.70
C VAL A 179 -5.50 19.90 1.98
N SER A 180 -5.41 19.93 0.65
CA SER A 180 -5.62 21.15 -0.14
C SER A 180 -7.00 21.77 0.09
N LYS A 181 -8.05 20.93 0.15
CA LYS A 181 -9.41 21.40 0.43
C LYS A 181 -9.52 21.99 1.84
N THR A 182 -8.98 21.30 2.85
CA THR A 182 -9.01 21.77 4.24
C THR A 182 -8.21 23.05 4.43
N GLU A 183 -7.06 23.20 3.76
CA GLU A 183 -6.27 24.43 3.81
C GLU A 183 -7.03 25.63 3.22
N LEU A 184 -7.76 25.44 2.12
CA LEU A 184 -8.64 26.47 1.56
C LEU A 184 -9.76 26.86 2.54
N GLU A 185 -10.38 25.88 3.18
CA GLU A 185 -11.42 26.12 4.19
C GLU A 185 -10.87 26.88 5.41
N ILE A 186 -9.68 26.52 5.89
CA ILE A 186 -8.97 27.23 6.98
C ILE A 186 -8.73 28.69 6.57
N SER A 187 -8.18 28.93 5.38
CA SER A 187 -7.90 30.28 4.90
C SER A 187 -9.18 31.13 4.80
N ALA A 188 -10.28 30.55 4.33
CA ALA A 188 -11.57 31.25 4.27
C ALA A 188 -12.09 31.61 5.68
N LEU A 189 -11.99 30.69 6.64
CA LEU A 189 -12.38 30.93 8.03
C LEU A 189 -11.50 32.01 8.70
N GLU A 190 -10.20 32.04 8.41
CA GLU A 190 -9.29 33.07 8.92
C GLU A 190 -9.67 34.47 8.41
N GLN A 191 -10.03 34.59 7.14
CA GLN A 191 -10.54 35.85 6.56
C GLN A 191 -11.85 36.29 7.24
N GLU A 192 -12.75 35.35 7.51
CA GLU A 192 -13.99 35.66 8.22
C GLU A 192 -13.72 36.12 9.67
N ILE A 193 -12.80 35.45 10.38
CA ILE A 193 -12.37 35.86 11.72
C ILE A 193 -11.79 37.27 11.70
N ALA A 194 -10.94 37.59 10.72
CA ALA A 194 -10.37 38.93 10.58
C ALA A 194 -11.46 40.00 10.35
N LYS A 195 -12.43 39.73 9.46
CA LYS A 195 -13.56 40.63 9.21
C LYS A 195 -14.43 40.84 10.46
N ARG A 196 -14.69 39.78 11.22
CA ARG A 196 -15.45 39.87 12.48
C ARG A 196 -14.69 40.66 13.54
N ARG A 197 -13.36 40.50 13.64
CA ARG A 197 -12.51 41.31 14.54
C ARG A 197 -12.57 42.79 14.20
N GLN A 198 -12.44 43.14 12.91
CA GLN A 198 -12.58 44.53 12.47
C GLN A 198 -13.94 45.13 12.87
N SER A 199 -15.03 44.39 12.65
CA SER A 199 -16.37 44.81 13.05
C SER A 199 -16.47 45.08 14.56
N ILE A 200 -15.88 44.21 15.39
CA ILE A 200 -15.84 44.42 16.85
C ILE A 200 -15.09 45.70 17.21
N GLU A 201 -13.96 45.97 16.56
CA GLU A 201 -13.19 47.21 16.79
C GLU A 201 -13.99 48.45 16.38
N ASP A 202 -14.66 48.42 15.22
CA ASP A 202 -15.52 49.49 14.74
C ASP A 202 -16.66 49.78 15.74
N PHE A 203 -17.31 48.73 16.26
CA PHE A 203 -18.37 48.86 17.26
C PHE A 203 -17.86 49.39 18.60
N LYS A 204 -16.67 48.96 19.06
CA LYS A 204 -16.04 49.52 20.26
C LYS A 204 -15.73 51.00 20.10
N ALA A 205 -15.13 51.38 18.96
CA ALA A 205 -14.84 52.78 18.67
C ALA A 205 -16.12 53.63 18.62
N LYS A 206 -17.20 53.08 18.07
CA LYS A 206 -18.53 53.73 18.08
C LYS A 206 -19.08 53.87 19.51
N GLN A 207 -18.98 52.82 20.32
CA GLN A 207 -19.42 52.83 21.72
C GLN A 207 -18.69 53.92 22.51
N THR A 208 -17.36 54.01 22.39
CA THR A 208 -16.55 55.06 23.04
C THR A 208 -17.03 56.45 22.63
N ARG A 209 -17.18 56.72 21.33
CA ARG A 209 -17.65 58.02 20.82
C ARG A 209 -19.04 58.39 21.34
N VAL A 210 -19.98 57.44 21.35
CA VAL A 210 -21.33 57.68 21.86
C VAL A 210 -21.29 57.96 23.37
N SER A 211 -20.50 57.19 24.12
CA SER A 211 -20.32 57.40 25.56
C SER A 211 -19.78 58.80 25.84
N GLU A 212 -18.71 59.21 25.17
CA GLU A 212 -18.12 60.56 25.32
C GLU A 212 -19.10 61.68 24.99
N ALA A 213 -19.89 61.52 23.92
CA ALA A 213 -20.92 62.49 23.55
C ALA A 213 -22.02 62.61 24.63
N CYS A 214 -22.46 61.48 25.19
CA CYS A 214 -23.44 61.47 26.28
C CYS A 214 -22.89 62.12 27.56
N HIS A 215 -21.64 61.85 27.93
CA HIS A 215 -21.03 62.49 29.10
C HIS A 215 -20.90 64.00 28.90
N THR A 216 -20.40 64.42 27.73
CA THR A 216 -20.29 65.85 27.40
C THR A 216 -21.62 66.57 27.50
N GLU A 217 -22.71 65.96 26.99
CA GLU A 217 -24.04 66.57 27.11
C GLU A 217 -24.58 66.51 28.54
N SER A 218 -24.30 65.45 29.30
CA SER A 218 -24.64 65.35 30.71
C SER A 218 -23.99 66.47 31.52
N ASP A 219 -22.70 66.74 31.30
CA ASP A 219 -21.97 67.81 31.97
C ASP A 219 -22.60 69.18 31.67
N ARG A 220 -22.95 69.44 30.39
CA ARG A 220 -23.65 70.67 29.98
C ARG A 220 -25.02 70.85 30.64
N LEU A 221 -25.75 69.75 30.86
CA LEU A 221 -27.04 69.79 31.55
C LEU A 221 -26.86 70.02 33.06
N ASP A 222 -25.79 69.46 33.65
CA ASP A 222 -25.45 69.69 35.05
C ASP A 222 -25.10 71.17 35.31
N ASP A 223 -24.35 71.81 34.41
CA ASP A 223 -24.08 73.26 34.46
C ASP A 223 -25.39 74.10 34.53
N VAL A 224 -26.41 73.68 33.77
CA VAL A 224 -27.72 74.34 33.78
C VAL A 224 -28.44 74.11 35.10
N LEU A 225 -28.40 72.89 35.65
CA LEU A 225 -28.99 72.59 36.94
C LEU A 225 -28.30 73.36 38.08
N GLU A 226 -26.97 73.42 38.06
CA GLU A 226 -26.17 74.16 39.03
C GLU A 226 -26.56 75.64 39.01
N PHE A 227 -26.64 76.26 37.82
CA PHE A 227 -27.05 77.65 37.64
C PHE A 227 -28.38 77.98 38.33
N PHE A 228 -29.40 77.13 38.18
CA PHE A 228 -30.70 77.34 38.83
C PHE A 228 -30.75 76.96 40.31
N SER A 229 -29.82 76.12 40.78
CA SER A 229 -29.77 75.69 42.19
C SER A 229 -29.14 76.74 43.12
N LEU A 230 -28.24 77.59 42.61
CA LEU A 230 -27.50 78.60 43.38
C LEU A 230 -28.38 79.80 43.82
N ASP A 231 -29.50 80.05 43.13
CA ASP A 231 -30.43 81.14 43.46
C ASP A 231 -31.52 80.76 44.48
N VAL A 232 -31.53 79.52 44.96
CA VAL A 232 -32.41 79.11 46.05
C VAL A 232 -31.75 79.46 47.39
N ALA A 233 -32.07 80.63 47.94
CA ALA A 233 -31.68 81.00 49.30
C ALA A 233 -32.00 79.86 50.28
N PRO A 234 -31.13 79.54 51.26
CA PRO A 234 -31.39 78.48 52.23
C PRO A 234 -32.74 78.75 52.89
N SER A 235 -33.70 77.87 52.60
CA SER A 235 -35.03 77.92 53.21
C SER A 235 -34.87 77.98 54.72
N LYS A 236 -35.44 79.01 55.36
CA LYS A 236 -35.44 79.21 56.82
C LYS A 236 -36.22 78.14 57.62
N TYR A 237 -36.58 77.02 56.98
CA TYR A 237 -37.40 75.95 57.56
C TYR A 237 -36.76 74.55 57.47
N ALA A 238 -35.43 74.46 57.35
CA ALA A 238 -34.68 73.23 57.61
C ALA A 238 -33.95 73.32 58.95
#